data_AF-A0A931GC97-F1
#
_entry.id   AF-A0A931GC97-F1
#
_cell.length_a   1.000
_cell.length_b   1.000
_cell.length_c   1.000
_cell.angle_alpha   90.00
_cell.angle_beta   90.00
_cell.angle_gamma   90.00
#
_symmetry.space_group_name_H-M   'P 1'
#
loop_
_entity.id
_entity.type
_entity.pdbx_description
1 polymer ?
#
loop_
_entity_poly.entity_id
_entity_poly.type
_entity_poly.pdbx_seq_one_letter_code
_entity_poly.pdbx_strand_id
1 'polypeptide(L)' 'QNLTSNPHATFLFIENGPGYKGKRLFLKKVKEEENPELVGKIKRRRYTDDKQEPRFLVYFTLEKELPLIGDGTD' A
#
# COMPACT_ATOMS: atom_id res chain seq x y z
N GLN A 1 3.49 10.04 10.17
CA GLN A 1 2.42 10.80 10.85
C GLN A 1 1.07 10.74 10.13
N ASN A 2 1.00 10.78 8.79
CA ASN A 2 -0.29 10.80 8.06
C ASN A 2 -1.24 9.62 8.39
N LEU A 3 -0.72 8.39 8.43
CA LEU A 3 -1.52 7.20 8.77
C LEU A 3 -1.82 7.03 10.26
N THR A 4 -1.22 7.86 11.10
CA THR A 4 -1.40 7.85 12.56
C THR A 4 -2.58 8.73 12.96
N SER A 5 -2.84 9.81 12.21
CA SER A 5 -4.00 10.70 12.40
C SER A 5 -5.18 10.37 11.48
N ASN A 6 -4.91 9.85 10.29
CA ASN A 6 -5.94 9.38 9.35
C ASN A 6 -5.61 7.95 8.90
N PRO A 7 -6.35 6.92 9.34
CA PRO A 7 -6.04 5.54 8.99
C PRO A 7 -6.29 5.23 7.51
N HIS A 8 -6.88 6.13 6.72
CA HIS A 8 -7.21 5.88 5.32
C HIS A 8 -6.02 6.18 4.40
N ALA A 9 -5.82 5.31 3.42
CA ALA A 9 -4.81 5.40 2.38
C ALA A 9 -5.40 5.05 1.01
N THR A 10 -4.82 5.59 -0.06
CA THR A 10 -5.19 5.24 -1.43
C THR A 10 -3.98 4.74 -2.19
N PHE A 11 -4.07 3.56 -2.79
CA PHE A 11 -3.08 3.06 -3.73
C PHE A 11 -3.61 3.07 -5.16
N LEU A 12 -2.76 3.48 -6.09
CA LEU A 12 -3.04 3.47 -7.52
C LEU A 12 -2.16 2.41 -8.16
N PHE A 13 -2.78 1.49 -8.88
CA PHE A 13 -2.10 0.49 -9.69
C PHE A 13 -2.40 0.79 -11.15
N ILE A 14 -1.34 0.98 -11.94
CA ILE A 14 -1.43 1.21 -13.38
C ILE A 14 -0.87 -0.02 -14.07
N GLU A 15 -1.64 -0.62 -14.97
CA GLU A 15 -1.17 -1.73 -15.78
C GLU A 15 -0.11 -1.25 -16.76
N ASN A 16 0.90 -2.10 -17.01
CA ASN A 16 1.88 -1.81 -18.05
C ASN A 16 1.27 -2.13 -19.41
N GLY A 17 0.91 -1.09 -20.17
CA GLY A 17 0.29 -1.23 -21.48
C GLY A 17 -0.30 0.10 -21.97
N PRO A 18 -0.86 0.13 -23.19
CA PRO A 18 -1.50 1.32 -23.73
C PRO A 18 -2.80 1.68 -22.99
N GLY A 19 -3.06 2.98 -22.84
CA GLY A 19 -4.22 3.51 -22.13
C GLY A 19 -4.01 3.60 -20.62
N TYR A 20 -5.09 3.88 -19.88
CA TYR A 20 -5.08 4.06 -18.43
C TYR A 20 -5.88 2.97 -17.73
N LYS A 21 -5.51 1.71 -17.98
CA LYS A 21 -6.06 0.57 -17.27
C LYS A 21 -5.38 0.42 -15.92
N GLY A 22 -6.16 0.09 -14.91
CA GLY A 22 -5.64 -0.05 -13.56
C GLY A 22 -6.74 0.03 -12.52
N LYS A 23 -6.31 0.11 -11.26
CA LYS A 23 -7.20 0.11 -10.09
C LYS A 23 -6.81 1.19 -9.10
N ARG A 24 -7.82 1.75 -8.43
CA ARG A 24 -7.70 2.59 -7.23
C ARG A 24 -8.20 1.78 -6.05
N LEU A 25 -7.34 1.54 -5.09
CA LEU A 25 -7.67 0.82 -3.86
C LEU A 25 -7.75 1.82 -2.72
N PHE A 26 -8.91 1.89 -2.07
CA PHE A 26 -9.10 2.65 -0.84
C PHE A 26 -8.92 1.69 0.33
N LEU A 27 -7.96 2.00 1.17
CA LEU A 27 -7.48 1.15 2.24
C LEU A 27 -7.68 1.84 3.59
N LYS A 28 -7.91 1.04 4.62
CA LYS A 28 -7.86 1.50 6.01
C LYS A 28 -6.83 0.71 6.77
N LYS A 29 -5.87 1.40 7.39
CA LYS A 29 -4.87 0.81 8.28
C LYS A 29 -5.59 0.19 9.47
N VAL A 30 -5.28 -1.07 9.76
CA VAL A 30 -5.85 -1.81 10.90
C VAL A 30 -4.82 -2.16 11.96
N LYS A 31 -3.53 -2.26 11.59
CA LYS A 31 -2.45 -2.64 12.51
C LYS A 31 -1.09 -2.18 11.98
N GLU A 32 -0.13 -1.96 12.87
CA GLU A 32 1.27 -1.70 12.56
C GLU A 32 2.18 -2.44 13.54
N GLU A 33 3.07 -3.28 13.01
CA GLU A 33 3.98 -4.11 13.81
C GLU A 33 5.44 -3.74 13.54
N GLU A 34 6.24 -3.78 14.60
CA GLU A 34 7.68 -3.49 14.56
C GLU A 34 8.54 -4.74 14.83
N ASN A 35 7.93 -5.91 15.00
CA ASN A 35 8.66 -7.14 15.31
C ASN A 35 9.69 -7.46 14.19
N PRO A 36 11.01 -7.43 14.49
CA PRO A 36 12.05 -7.58 13.47
C PRO A 36 12.01 -8.94 12.76
N GLU A 37 11.64 -10.01 13.45
CA GLU A 37 11.54 -11.34 12.86
C GLU A 37 10.40 -11.43 11.84
N LEU A 38 9.24 -10.87 12.19
CA LEU A 38 8.07 -10.87 11.33
C LEU A 38 8.30 -10.01 10.08
N VAL A 39 8.90 -8.83 10.27
CA VAL A 39 9.31 -7.94 9.18
C VAL A 39 10.32 -8.65 8.26
N GLY A 40 11.31 -9.35 8.84
CA GLY A 40 12.31 -10.12 8.10
C GLY A 40 11.71 -11.20 7.20
N LYS A 41 10.69 -11.93 7.67
CA LYS A 41 10.00 -12.97 6.90
C LYS A 41 9.21 -12.42 5.69
N ILE A 42 8.63 -11.22 5.82
CA ILE A 42 7.77 -10.63 4.79
C ILE A 42 8.56 -9.74 3.82
N LYS A 43 9.79 -9.33 4.18
CA LYS A 43 10.68 -8.50 3.35
C LYS A 43 11.01 -9.21 2.02
N ARG A 44 10.27 -8.87 0.96
CA ARG A 44 10.45 -9.43 -0.40
C ARG A 44 11.70 -8.92 -1.13
N ARG A 45 12.27 -7.78 -0.72
CA ARG A 45 13.46 -7.16 -1.37
C ARG A 45 14.64 -7.06 -0.40
N ARG A 46 15.78 -7.64 -0.77
CA ARG A 46 17.08 -7.33 -0.17
C ARG A 46 17.56 -5.99 -0.75
N TYR A 47 17.06 -4.88 -0.20
CA TYR A 47 17.67 -3.58 -0.47
C TYR A 47 19.13 -3.63 0.00
N THR A 48 20.06 -3.17 -0.83
CA THR A 48 21.52 -3.19 -0.58
C THR A 48 21.96 -2.15 0.45
N ASP A 49 21.09 -1.20 0.81
CA ASP A 49 21.35 -0.23 1.86
C ASP A 49 20.75 -0.76 3.17
N ASP A 50 21.54 -1.53 3.92
CA ASP A 50 21.23 -2.03 5.26
C ASP A 50 21.44 -0.95 6.34
N LYS A 51 21.18 0.33 6.00
CA LYS A 51 20.99 1.34 7.03
C LYS A 51 19.83 0.88 7.91
N GLN A 52 20.09 0.81 9.21
CA GLN A 52 19.22 0.33 10.29
C GLN A 52 18.02 1.27 10.52
N GLU A 53 17.37 1.75 9.46
CA GLU A 53 16.15 2.49 9.62
C GLU A 53 15.05 1.56 10.15
N PRO A 54 14.27 2.01 11.16
CA PRO A 54 13.18 1.23 11.71
C PRO A 54 12.18 0.88 10.61
N ARG A 55 11.82 -0.40 10.55
CA ARG A 55 10.89 -0.93 9.55
C ARG A 55 9.59 -1.30 10.22
N PHE A 56 8.50 -0.97 9.54
CA PHE A 56 7.15 -1.20 10.03
C PHE A 56 6.41 -2.11 9.07
N LEU A 57 5.70 -3.09 9.61
CA LEU A 57 4.75 -3.89 8.87
C LEU A 57 3.34 -3.36 9.10
N VAL A 58 2.78 -2.72 8.07
CA VAL A 58 1.47 -2.09 8.15
C VAL A 58 0.42 -2.96 7.46
N TYR A 59 -0.67 -3.24 8.17
CA TYR A 59 -1.80 -4.02 7.69
C TYR A 59 -2.94 -3.11 7.30
N PHE A 60 -3.59 -3.42 6.19
CA PHE A 60 -4.73 -2.68 5.68
C PHE A 60 -5.90 -3.60 5.35
N THR A 61 -7.12 -3.12 5.60
CA THR A 61 -8.34 -3.67 5.01
C THR A 61 -8.66 -2.89 3.74
N LEU A 62 -9.03 -3.59 2.66
CA LEU A 62 -9.54 -2.99 1.44
C LEU A 62 -10.99 -2.58 1.66
N GLU A 63 -11.28 -1.27 1.65
CA GLU A 63 -12.62 -0.74 1.83
C GLU A 63 -13.35 -0.58 0.49
N LYS A 64 -12.64 -0.19 -0.56
CA LYS A 64 -13.23 0.01 -1.89
C LYS A 64 -12.20 -0.20 -3.00
N GLU A 65 -12.66 -0.74 -4.12
CA GLU A 65 -11.91 -0.84 -5.37
C GLU A 65 -12.66 -0.09 -6.47
N LEU A 66 -11.96 0.72 -7.25
CA LEU A 66 -12.48 1.39 -8.44
C LEU A 66 -11.52 1.23 -9.62
N PRO A 67 -12.01 1.34 -10.88
CA PRO A 67 -11.13 1.52 -12.03
C PRO A 67 -10.23 2.76 -11.85
N LEU A 68 -9.02 2.72 -12.42
CA LEU A 68 -8.02 3.81 -12.33
C LEU A 68 -8.59 5.16 -12.76
N ILE A 69 -9.35 5.17 -13.85
CA ILE A 69 -10.07 6.33 -14.38
C ILE A 69 -11.57 6.01 -14.35
N GLY A 70 -12.42 7.02 -14.18
CA GLY A 70 -13.88 6.84 -14.24
C GLY A 70 -14.32 6.17 -15.54
N ASP A 71 -15.40 5.40 -15.48
CA ASP A 71 -16.02 4.70 -16.61
C ASP A 71 -16.73 5.64 -17.60
N GLY A 72 -16.73 6.95 -17.35
CA GLY A 72 -17.23 7.97 -18.27
C GLY A 72 -18.74 7.95 -18.45
N THR A 73 -19.48 7.20 -17.64
CA THR A 73 -20.94 7.23 -17.60
C THR A 73 -21.41 8.18 -16.51
N ASP A 74 -21.50 9.46 -16.88
CA ASP A 74 -22.61 10.34 -16.49
C ASP A 74 -23.75 10.18 -17.52
#